data_AF-A0A1J3FCI2-F1
#
_entry.id   AF-A0A1J3FCI2-F1
#
_cell.length_a   1.000
_cell.length_b   1.000
_cell.length_c   1.000
_cell.angle_alpha   90.00
_cell.angle_beta   90.00
_cell.angle_gamma   90.00
#
_symmetry.space_group_name_H-M   'P 1'
#
loop_
_entity.id
_entity.type
_entity.pdbx_description
1 polymer ?
#
loop_
_entity_poly.entity_id
_entity_poly.type
_entity_poly.pdbx_seq_one_letter_code
_entity_poly.pdbx_strand_id
1 'polypeptide(L)'
;MDVSKREFVPPPKVDSSVVIIRPKEVKPDVDVDEWLAFTRTCFGNKNKTLGSMFRQKKKVMELLGLSARRNGSKTCGGHFVTDGKDKDNMLCLDTDASMFKERVIGILSSNGFEEKRPSKLSHADFLHLLSLFNQAGIFFHDLASFLPIDLHE
;
A
#
# COMPACT_ATOMS: atom_id res chain seq x y z
N MET A 1 -13.69 13.62 25.64
CA MET A 1 -13.89 13.55 27.10
C MET A 1 -12.81 12.64 27.62
N ASP A 2 -11.86 13.18 28.37
CA ASP A 2 -10.76 12.40 28.95
C ASP A 2 -11.17 11.88 30.32
N VAL A 3 -10.81 10.64 30.61
CA VAL A 3 -11.16 9.91 31.83
C VAL A 3 -9.85 9.47 32.48
N SER A 4 -9.59 9.99 33.67
CA SER A 4 -8.38 9.63 34.41
C SER A 4 -8.40 8.15 34.80
N LYS A 5 -7.23 7.50 34.75
CA LYS A 5 -7.04 6.12 35.24
C LYS A 5 -7.49 5.89 36.70
N ARG A 6 -7.58 6.95 37.51
CA ARG A 6 -8.03 6.90 38.91
C ARG A 6 -9.53 6.60 39.06
N GLU A 7 -10.31 6.85 38.01
CA GLU A 7 -11.77 6.61 37.97
C GLU A 7 -12.11 5.12 37.76
N PHE A 8 -11.11 4.26 37.50
CA PHE A 8 -11.29 2.84 37.21
C PHE A 8 -10.88 1.97 38.41
N VAL A 9 -11.55 0.83 38.56
CA VAL A 9 -11.23 -0.18 39.59
C VAL A 9 -11.12 -1.56 38.93
N PRO A 10 -9.92 -2.19 38.89
CA PRO A 10 -8.62 -1.66 39.32
C PRO A 10 -8.09 -0.55 38.38
N PRO A 11 -7.24 0.38 38.88
CA PRO A 11 -6.69 1.46 38.05
C PRO A 11 -5.74 0.95 36.95
N PRO A 12 -5.95 1.31 35.66
CA PRO A 12 -5.03 0.98 34.59
C PRO A 12 -3.75 1.83 34.62
N LYS A 13 -2.78 1.53 33.75
CA LYS A 13 -1.50 2.28 33.67
C LYS A 13 -1.62 3.62 32.93
N VAL A 14 -2.63 3.76 32.07
CA VAL A 14 -2.82 4.88 31.15
C VAL A 14 -4.20 5.49 31.34
N ASP A 15 -4.33 6.79 31.06
CA ASP A 15 -5.63 7.45 31.02
C ASP A 15 -6.42 7.01 29.77
N SER A 16 -7.74 7.20 29.81
CA SER A 16 -8.67 6.82 28.73
C SER A 16 -9.34 8.04 28.13
N SER A 17 -9.86 7.93 26.91
CA SER A 17 -10.70 8.97 26.30
C SER A 17 -11.95 8.35 25.70
N VAL A 18 -13.09 9.00 25.91
CA VAL A 18 -14.36 8.64 25.27
C VAL A 18 -14.46 9.35 23.92
N VAL A 19 -14.65 8.56 22.87
CA VAL A 19 -14.84 9.03 21.48
C VAL A 19 -16.19 8.56 20.94
N ILE A 20 -16.78 9.37 20.06
CA ILE A 20 -18.00 9.02 19.35
C ILE A 20 -17.65 8.85 17.88
N ILE A 21 -17.88 7.67 17.33
CA ILE A 21 -17.68 7.37 15.91
C ILE A 21 -19.04 7.39 15.23
N ARG A 22 -19.21 8.29 14.26
CA ARG A 22 -20.43 8.38 13.43
C ARG A 22 -20.08 7.94 12.02
N PRO A 23 -20.70 6.87 11.49
CA PRO A 23 -20.56 6.51 10.09
C PRO A 23 -20.96 7.69 9.19
N LYS A 24 -20.19 7.91 8.13
CA LYS A 24 -20.59 8.87 7.09
C LYS A 24 -21.68 8.25 6.23
N GLU A 25 -22.64 9.07 5.79
CA GLU A 25 -23.74 8.61 4.92
C GLU A 25 -23.24 8.09 3.58
N VAL A 26 -22.22 8.74 3.00
CA VAL A 26 -21.62 8.34 1.73
C VAL A 26 -20.38 7.50 1.99
N LYS A 27 -20.44 6.23 1.60
CA LYS A 27 -19.26 5.37 1.50
C LYS A 27 -18.41 5.82 0.31
N PRO A 28 -17.11 6.12 0.49
CA PRO A 28 -16.24 6.39 -0.64
C PRO A 28 -16.21 5.17 -1.57
N ASP A 29 -16.29 5.42 -2.87
CA ASP A 29 -16.14 4.39 -3.89
C ASP A 29 -14.66 4.01 -4.03
N VAL A 30 -14.18 3.23 -3.07
CA VAL A 30 -12.80 2.76 -3.01
C VAL A 30 -12.79 1.31 -2.50
N ASP A 31 -12.00 0.48 -3.17
CA ASP A 31 -11.64 -0.84 -2.68
C ASP A 31 -10.92 -0.68 -1.34
N VAL A 32 -11.53 -1.20 -0.27
CA VAL A 32 -11.06 -0.98 1.11
C VAL A 32 -9.73 -1.70 1.34
N ASP A 33 -9.52 -2.88 0.75
CA ASP A 33 -8.29 -3.64 0.93
C ASP A 33 -7.12 -2.99 0.20
N GLU A 34 -7.38 -2.52 -1.03
CA GLU A 34 -6.43 -1.73 -1.81
C GLU A 34 -6.07 -0.43 -1.07
N TRP A 35 -7.06 0.27 -0.54
CA TRP A 35 -6.86 1.48 0.28
C TRP A 35 -6.02 1.21 1.53
N LEU A 36 -6.32 0.14 2.26
CA LEU A 36 -5.58 -0.23 3.46
C LEU A 36 -4.14 -0.63 3.13
N ALA A 37 -3.90 -1.38 2.06
CA ALA A 37 -2.56 -1.77 1.65
C ALA A 37 -1.72 -0.56 1.19
N PHE A 38 -2.31 0.34 0.41
CA PHE A 38 -1.69 1.59 -0.02
C PHE A 38 -1.32 2.47 1.18
N THR A 39 -2.29 2.74 2.06
CA THR A 39 -2.04 3.60 3.24
C THR A 39 -1.03 2.98 4.20
N ARG A 40 -1.07 1.66 4.44
CA ARG A 40 -0.01 0.97 5.22
C ARG A 40 1.37 1.15 4.60
N THR A 41 1.47 1.07 3.28
CA THR A 41 2.72 1.32 2.55
C THR A 41 3.22 2.74 2.79
N CYS A 42 2.37 3.76 2.65
CA CYS A 42 2.74 5.16 2.87
C CYS A 42 3.11 5.46 4.33
N PHE A 43 2.36 4.94 5.30
CA PHE A 43 2.56 5.30 6.70
C PHE A 43 3.66 4.51 7.42
N GLY A 44 4.20 3.45 6.82
CA GLY A 44 5.35 2.71 7.36
C GLY A 44 6.60 3.59 7.56
N ASN A 45 6.77 4.65 6.75
CA ASN A 45 7.79 5.68 6.94
C ASN A 45 7.20 7.08 6.67
N LYS A 46 6.19 7.48 7.45
CA LYS A 46 5.38 8.70 7.18
C LYS A 46 6.15 10.02 7.01
N ASN A 47 7.42 10.07 7.42
CA ASN A 47 8.27 11.26 7.36
C ASN A 47 9.28 11.25 6.20
N LYS A 48 9.39 10.16 5.44
CA LYS A 48 10.15 10.14 4.17
C LYS A 48 9.27 10.67 3.04
N THR A 49 9.90 11.19 1.99
CA THR A 49 9.17 11.61 0.78
C THR A 49 8.64 10.38 0.04
N LEU A 50 7.49 10.51 -0.62
CA LEU A 50 6.91 9.41 -1.40
C LEU A 50 7.89 8.95 -2.49
N GLY A 51 8.58 9.87 -3.16
CA GLY A 51 9.63 9.54 -4.13
C GLY A 51 10.72 8.65 -3.53
N SER A 52 11.26 9.01 -2.36
CA SER A 52 12.27 8.18 -1.67
C SER A 52 11.74 6.79 -1.30
N MET A 53 10.47 6.68 -0.93
CA MET A 53 9.85 5.40 -0.57
C MET A 53 9.66 4.49 -1.79
N PHE A 54 9.09 5.03 -2.87
CA PHE A 54 8.77 4.26 -4.07
C PHE A 54 9.98 4.00 -4.99
N ARG A 55 11.12 4.67 -4.77
CA ARG A 55 12.40 4.35 -5.44
C ARG A 55 13.10 3.11 -4.86
N GLN A 56 12.68 2.61 -3.70
CA GLN A 56 13.35 1.47 -3.05
C GLN A 56 13.15 0.17 -3.85
N LYS A 57 14.26 -0.50 -4.21
CA LYS A 57 14.22 -1.73 -5.03
C LYS A 57 13.25 -2.77 -4.47
N LYS A 58 13.24 -3.01 -3.16
CA LYS A 58 12.31 -3.94 -2.50
C LYS A 58 10.85 -3.59 -2.77
N LYS A 59 10.48 -2.30 -2.66
CA LYS A 59 9.11 -1.84 -2.85
C LYS A 59 8.70 -1.89 -4.32
N VAL A 60 9.59 -1.52 -5.23
CA VAL A 60 9.38 -1.63 -6.69
C VAL A 60 9.08 -3.08 -7.07
N MET A 61 9.90 -4.03 -6.62
CA MET A 61 9.73 -5.46 -6.94
C MET A 61 8.42 -6.03 -6.37
N GLU A 62 8.07 -5.64 -5.14
CA GLU A 62 6.81 -6.04 -4.49
C GLU A 62 5.59 -5.58 -5.30
N LEU A 63 5.54 -4.29 -5.65
CA LEU A 63 4.43 -3.70 -6.42
C LEU A 63 4.37 -4.24 -7.84
N LEU A 64 5.51 -4.48 -8.48
CA LEU A 64 5.57 -5.10 -9.80
C LEU A 64 4.94 -6.51 -9.76
N GLY A 65 5.29 -7.32 -8.75
CA GLY A 65 4.72 -8.65 -8.57
C GLY A 65 3.21 -8.65 -8.34
N LEU A 66 2.72 -7.73 -7.49
CA LEU A 66 1.28 -7.55 -7.24
C LEU A 66 0.53 -7.10 -8.50
N SER A 67 1.09 -6.13 -9.21
CA SER A 67 0.48 -5.54 -10.40
C SER A 67 0.45 -6.53 -11.57
N ALA A 68 1.51 -7.34 -11.75
CA ALA A 68 1.55 -8.37 -12.79
C ALA A 68 0.45 -9.43 -12.62
N ARG A 69 0.22 -9.88 -11.38
CA ARG A 69 -0.84 -10.84 -11.04
C ARG A 69 -2.23 -10.28 -11.33
N ARG A 70 -2.49 -9.04 -10.90
CA ARG A 70 -3.80 -8.39 -11.06
C ARG A 70 -4.12 -8.03 -12.50
N ASN A 71 -3.13 -7.68 -13.30
CA ASN A 71 -3.30 -7.39 -14.72
C ASN A 71 -3.42 -8.65 -15.60
N GLY A 72 -3.44 -9.86 -15.01
CA GLY A 72 -3.53 -11.12 -15.77
C GLY A 72 -2.33 -11.38 -16.68
N SER A 73 -1.24 -10.65 -16.48
CA SER A 73 -0.01 -10.83 -17.24
C SER A 73 0.62 -12.14 -16.80
N LYS A 74 0.50 -13.16 -17.65
CA LYS A 74 1.26 -14.42 -17.57
C LYS A 74 2.74 -14.19 -17.91
N THR A 75 3.37 -13.17 -17.35
CA THR A 75 4.83 -13.08 -17.36
C THR A 75 5.33 -13.97 -16.23
N CYS A 76 5.83 -15.14 -16.63
CA CYS A 76 6.61 -16.10 -15.84
C CYS A 76 5.93 -16.51 -14.53
N GLY A 77 5.15 -17.60 -14.60
CA GLY A 77 4.57 -18.26 -13.45
C GLY A 77 5.55 -18.40 -12.29
N GLY A 78 5.03 -18.21 -11.08
CA GLY A 78 5.78 -18.27 -9.84
C GLY A 78 6.64 -19.53 -9.74
N HIS A 79 7.94 -19.31 -9.71
CA HIS A 79 8.88 -20.17 -9.01
C HIS A 79 9.83 -19.27 -8.24
N PHE A 80 9.43 -18.91 -7.01
CA PHE A 80 10.39 -18.49 -5.99
C PHE A 80 11.10 -19.77 -5.52
N VAL A 81 12.09 -20.22 -6.28
CA VAL A 81 13.11 -21.13 -5.76
C VAL A 81 14.40 -20.33 -5.65
N THR A 82 14.80 -20.12 -4.40
CA THR A 82 16.19 -19.93 -4.05
C THR A 82 16.98 -21.13 -4.55
N ASP A 83 18.06 -20.85 -5.28
CA ASP A 83 19.10 -21.77 -5.75
C ASP A 83 18.93 -22.24 -7.21
N GLY A 84 19.80 -21.71 -8.09
CA GLY A 84 19.88 -22.11 -9.50
C GLY A 84 20.35 -20.97 -10.41
N LYS A 85 21.56 -21.10 -10.94
CA LYS A 85 22.21 -20.16 -11.86
C LYS A 85 21.55 -20.17 -13.25
N ASP A 86 20.75 -19.15 -13.58
CA ASP A 86 20.50 -18.76 -14.97
C ASP A 86 20.66 -17.23 -15.11
N LYS A 87 21.69 -16.81 -15.85
CA LYS A 87 22.13 -15.40 -15.95
C LYS A 87 21.34 -14.59 -16.98
N ASP A 88 20.61 -15.27 -17.84
CA ASP A 88 19.84 -14.75 -18.97
C ASP A 88 18.43 -14.30 -18.56
N ASN A 89 17.77 -15.00 -17.62
CA ASN A 89 16.47 -14.60 -17.07
C ASN A 89 16.56 -13.51 -15.98
N MET A 90 17.78 -13.23 -15.48
CA MET A 90 18.03 -12.13 -14.53
C MET A 90 18.02 -10.75 -15.21
N LEU A 91 18.37 -10.69 -16.50
CA LEU A 91 18.57 -9.43 -17.22
C LEU A 91 17.24 -8.77 -17.66
N CYS A 92 16.24 -9.59 -17.99
CA CYS A 92 14.89 -9.09 -18.33
C CYS A 92 14.20 -8.46 -17.12
N LEU A 93 14.33 -9.08 -15.95
CA LEU A 93 13.68 -8.66 -14.71
C LEU A 93 14.16 -7.28 -14.22
N ASP A 94 15.46 -6.99 -14.35
CA ASP A 94 16.03 -5.70 -13.92
C ASP A 94 15.61 -4.56 -14.88
N THR A 95 15.44 -4.88 -16.17
CA THR A 95 14.92 -3.93 -17.16
C THR A 95 13.44 -3.60 -16.89
N ASP A 96 12.62 -4.62 -16.64
CA ASP A 96 11.20 -4.46 -16.31
C ASP A 96 11.00 -3.70 -14.99
N ALA A 97 11.82 -4.00 -13.98
CA ALA A 97 11.80 -3.28 -12.70
C ALA A 97 12.21 -1.81 -12.86
N SER A 98 13.17 -1.51 -13.74
CA SER A 98 13.57 -0.13 -14.05
C SER A 98 12.44 0.64 -14.75
N MET A 99 11.83 0.05 -15.79
CA MET A 99 10.68 0.64 -16.49
C MET A 99 9.49 0.87 -15.55
N PHE A 100 9.18 -0.11 -14.69
CA PHE A 100 8.12 0.01 -13.70
C PHE A 100 8.42 1.10 -12.67
N LYS A 101 9.66 1.18 -12.18
CA LYS A 101 10.09 2.25 -11.29
C LYS A 101 9.92 3.62 -11.92
N GLU A 102 10.36 3.82 -13.16
CA GLU A 102 10.20 5.10 -13.85
C GLU A 102 8.72 5.45 -14.04
N ARG A 103 7.85 4.45 -14.27
CA ARG A 103 6.40 4.66 -14.34
C ARG A 103 5.81 5.11 -12.99
N VAL A 104 6.18 4.44 -11.90
CA VAL A 104 5.73 4.80 -10.53
C VAL A 104 6.18 6.22 -10.18
N ILE A 105 7.44 6.55 -10.43
CA ILE A 105 7.98 7.88 -10.16
C ILE A 105 7.35 8.92 -11.09
N GLY A 106 7.16 8.61 -12.37
CA GLY A 106 6.50 9.51 -13.32
C GLY A 106 5.10 9.92 -12.86
N ILE A 107 4.33 9.01 -12.26
CA ILE A 107 3.02 9.34 -11.66
C ILE A 107 3.19 10.30 -10.48
N LEU A 108 4.16 10.07 -9.61
CA LEU A 108 4.41 10.94 -8.45
C LEU A 108 4.89 12.33 -8.85
N SER A 109 5.83 12.43 -9.80
CA SER A 109 6.40 13.69 -10.25
C SER A 109 5.36 14.53 -11.02
N SER A 110 4.63 13.91 -11.95
CA SER A 110 3.63 14.61 -12.79
C SER A 110 2.47 15.19 -11.98
N ASN A 111 2.18 14.61 -10.82
CA ASN A 111 1.09 15.04 -9.94
C ASN A 111 1.59 15.75 -8.66
N GLY A 112 2.89 16.08 -8.59
CA GLY A 112 3.47 16.86 -7.48
C GLY A 112 3.48 16.14 -6.12
N PHE A 113 3.50 14.81 -6.11
CA PHE A 113 3.58 13.99 -4.89
C PHE A 113 4.98 13.52 -4.55
N GLU A 114 5.95 13.61 -5.46
CA GLU A 114 7.30 13.05 -5.28
C GLU A 114 7.99 13.54 -3.99
N GLU A 115 8.00 14.85 -3.75
CA GLU A 115 8.64 15.47 -2.58
C GLU A 115 7.71 15.55 -1.36
N LYS A 116 6.44 15.16 -1.50
CA LYS A 116 5.47 15.21 -0.40
C LYS A 116 5.71 14.04 0.56
N ARG A 117 5.46 14.31 1.85
CA ARG A 117 5.54 13.31 2.92
C ARG A 117 4.14 12.85 3.30
N PRO A 118 3.93 11.54 3.54
CA PRO A 118 2.62 11.01 3.95
C PRO A 118 2.00 11.74 5.15
N SER A 119 2.82 12.15 6.13
CA SER A 119 2.35 12.89 7.32
C SER A 119 1.80 14.30 7.04
N LYS A 120 1.98 14.80 5.81
CA LYS A 120 1.52 16.13 5.37
C LYS A 120 0.40 16.06 4.33
N LEU A 121 -0.04 14.86 3.94
CA LEU A 121 -1.10 14.67 2.96
C LEU A 121 -2.46 14.54 3.65
N SER A 122 -3.49 15.07 3.00
CA SER A 122 -4.88 14.94 3.42
C SER A 122 -5.48 13.60 2.95
N HIS A 123 -6.64 13.23 3.50
CA HIS A 123 -7.38 12.05 3.04
C HIS A 123 -7.73 12.13 1.53
N ALA A 124 -8.11 13.31 1.04
CA ALA A 124 -8.43 13.53 -0.37
C ALA A 124 -7.20 13.33 -1.27
N ASP A 125 -6.02 13.79 -0.83
CA ASP A 125 -4.76 13.59 -1.56
C ASP A 125 -4.44 12.10 -1.73
N PHE A 126 -4.63 11.30 -0.68
CA PHE A 126 -4.40 9.86 -0.74
C PHE A 126 -5.40 9.16 -1.66
N LEU A 127 -6.69 9.53 -1.64
CA LEU A 127 -7.69 8.96 -2.54
C LEU A 127 -7.35 9.28 -4.00
N HIS A 128 -6.97 10.52 -4.27
CA HIS A 128 -6.54 10.93 -5.61
C HIS A 128 -5.29 10.17 -6.06
N LEU A 129 -4.26 10.09 -5.21
CA LEU A 129 -3.04 9.36 -5.53
C LEU A 129 -3.28 7.86 -5.78
N LEU A 130 -4.13 7.22 -4.97
CA LEU A 130 -4.51 5.84 -5.20
C LEU A 130 -5.24 5.66 -6.53
N SER A 131 -6.14 6.59 -6.87
CA SER A 131 -6.85 6.54 -8.16
C SER A 131 -5.88 6.60 -9.36
N LEU A 132 -4.82 7.41 -9.26
CA LEU A 132 -3.79 7.51 -10.30
C LEU A 132 -2.99 6.20 -10.46
N PHE A 133 -2.64 5.55 -9.35
CA PHE A 133 -1.99 4.24 -9.41
C PHE A 133 -2.90 3.17 -10.01
N ASN A 134 -4.17 3.12 -9.60
CA ASN A 134 -5.15 2.18 -10.13
C ASN A 134 -5.37 2.36 -11.64
N GLN A 135 -5.47 3.61 -12.12
CA GLN A 135 -5.57 3.92 -13.56
C GLN A 135 -4.31 3.50 -14.33
N ALA A 136 -3.14 3.55 -13.69
CA ALA A 136 -1.90 3.03 -14.24
C ALA A 136 -1.75 1.50 -14.09
N GLY A 137 -2.73 0.80 -13.51
CA GLY A 137 -2.66 -0.64 -13.26
C GLY A 137 -1.56 -1.02 -12.26
N ILE A 138 -1.25 -0.12 -11.32
CA ILE A 138 -0.32 -0.35 -10.22
C ILE A 138 -1.15 -0.60 -8.96
N PHE A 139 -0.98 -1.78 -8.37
CA PHE A 139 -1.81 -2.22 -7.25
C PHE A 139 -0.98 -2.57 -6.01
N PHE A 140 -1.60 -2.41 -4.85
CA PHE A 140 -1.01 -2.59 -3.52
C PHE A 140 -1.57 -3.83 -2.81
N HIS A 141 -2.68 -4.40 -3.28
CA HIS A 141 -3.30 -5.60 -2.73
C HIS A 141 -3.53 -6.68 -3.80
N ASP A 142 -3.30 -7.94 -3.41
CA ASP A 142 -3.62 -9.12 -4.24
C ASP A 142 -5.07 -9.55 -3.99
N LEU A 143 -5.85 -9.72 -5.07
CA LEU A 143 -7.24 -10.18 -5.00
C LEU A 143 -7.37 -11.63 -4.51
N ALA A 144 -6.27 -12.40 -4.50
CA ALA A 144 -6.26 -13.79 -4.07
C ALA A 144 -6.42 -14.00 -2.55
N SER A 145 -6.52 -12.94 -1.75
CA SER A 145 -6.58 -13.02 -0.29
C SER A 145 -7.95 -13.47 0.27
N PHE A 146 -8.99 -13.53 -0.57
CA PHE A 146 -10.28 -14.11 -0.22
C PHE A 146 -10.35 -15.59 -0.63
N LEU A 147 -9.71 -16.45 0.14
CA LEU A 147 -10.42 -17.67 0.50
C LEU A 147 -11.39 -17.24 1.60
N PRO A 148 -12.72 -17.33 1.40
CA PRO A 148 -13.65 -17.07 2.49
C PRO A 148 -13.25 -17.99 3.63
N ILE A 149 -12.91 -17.41 4.77
CA ILE A 149 -12.88 -18.16 6.02
C ILE A 149 -14.32 -18.62 6.18
N ASP A 150 -14.57 -19.90 5.91
CA ASP A 150 -15.84 -20.54 6.19
C ASP A 150 -16.20 -20.23 7.64
N LEU A 151 -17.18 -19.35 7.82
CA LEU A 151 -17.84 -19.14 9.10
C LEU A 151 -18.79 -20.32 9.29
N HIS A 152 -18.21 -21.49 9.55
CA HIS A 152 -18.94 -22.66 10.02
C HIS A 152 -18.05 -23.45 10.97
N GLU A 153 -18.05 -23.03 12.24
CA GLU A 153 -18.31 -23.83 13.46
C GLU A 153 -18.19 -22.96 14.72
#